data_AF-A0A923TYM3-F1
#
_entry.id   AF-A0A923TYM3-F1
#
_cell.length_a   1.000
_cell.length_b   1.000
_cell.length_c   1.000
_cell.angle_alpha   90.00
_cell.angle_beta   90.00
_cell.angle_gamma   90.00
#
_symmetry.space_group_name_H-M   'P 1'
#
loop_
_entity.id
_entity.type
_entity.pdbx_description
1 polymer ?
#
loop_
_entity_poly.entity_id
_entity_poly.type
_entity_poly.pdbx_seq_one_letter_code
_entity_poly.pdbx_strand_id
1 'polypeptide(L)'
;MHRRSWIVIGIMVLIIFLVITNIPLSLKFSWLINLLFLIEISRILISGVLKKKTGFWILLIGSLIQQTGYFIFVLDIFSLFPPIMTRAQEILLIVFPQLGVPLTYALHLAWEFGKANKDLRFQLVHVKELSATTLRQEQEKQEILTQQKDKLEDMVTDRTKELSKQKETLENTLTDLKSTQSQLIQSEKMASLGELTAGIAHEIQNPLNFVNNFSEVSNEMIQEIKEERTKNKEDRDEVMQDEILDDISKNLEKINLHGNRASSIV
;
A
#
# COMPACT_ATOMS: atom_id res chain seq x y z
N MET A 1 33.22 -29.06 35.32
CA MET A 1 32.88 -30.33 36.02
C MET A 1 33.54 -31.57 35.39
N HIS A 2 34.17 -31.51 34.20
CA HIS A 2 34.74 -32.70 33.54
C HIS A 2 36.15 -33.12 33.97
N ARG A 3 37.00 -32.22 34.45
CA ARG A 3 38.43 -32.52 34.70
C ARG A 3 38.71 -33.55 35.81
N ARG A 4 37.81 -33.73 36.79
CA ARG A 4 38.01 -34.64 37.92
C ARG A 4 37.57 -36.10 37.63
N SER A 5 36.57 -36.31 36.77
CA SER A 5 36.14 -37.66 36.40
C SER A 5 37.18 -38.38 35.53
N TRP A 6 37.95 -37.66 34.71
CA TRP A 6 39.06 -38.22 33.95
C TRP A 6 40.18 -38.80 34.82
N ILE A 7 40.42 -38.25 36.00
CA ILE A 7 41.42 -38.76 36.95
C ILE A 7 40.96 -40.11 37.53
N VAL A 8 39.69 -40.22 37.89
CA VAL A 8 39.10 -41.46 38.40
C VAL A 8 39.08 -42.55 37.33
N ILE A 9 38.73 -42.19 36.09
CA ILE A 9 38.77 -43.10 34.93
C ILE A 9 40.22 -43.51 34.60
N GLY A 10 41.18 -42.60 34.70
CA GLY A 10 42.60 -42.88 34.50
C GLY A 10 43.17 -43.85 35.54
N ILE A 11 42.83 -43.65 36.82
CA ILE A 11 43.19 -44.57 37.92
C ILE A 11 42.53 -45.96 37.70
N MET A 12 41.31 -45.99 37.17
CA MET A 12 40.60 -47.23 36.86
C MET A 12 41.26 -48.05 35.76
N VAL A 13 41.64 -47.43 34.63
CA VAL A 13 42.34 -48.10 33.52
C VAL A 13 43.68 -48.67 33.99
N LEU A 14 44.43 -47.90 34.78
CA LEU A 14 45.70 -48.32 35.36
C LEU A 14 45.55 -49.57 36.24
N ILE A 15 44.44 -49.70 36.96
CA ILE A 15 44.24 -50.78 37.93
C ILE A 15 43.63 -52.03 37.28
N ILE A 16 42.74 -51.88 36.30
CA ILE A 16 42.31 -53.01 35.46
C ILE A 16 43.55 -53.63 34.78
N PHE A 17 44.49 -52.79 34.32
CA PHE A 17 45.77 -53.23 33.81
C PHE A 17 46.63 -53.94 34.88
N LEU A 18 46.71 -53.44 36.12
CA LEU A 18 47.44 -54.11 37.23
C LEU A 18 46.82 -55.45 37.65
N VAL A 19 45.49 -55.58 37.58
CA VAL A 19 44.77 -56.84 37.91
C VAL A 19 44.94 -57.87 36.79
N ILE A 20 44.86 -57.46 35.52
CA ILE A 20 45.09 -58.35 34.36
C ILE A 20 46.55 -58.84 34.32
N THR A 21 47.49 -58.01 34.75
CA THR A 21 48.93 -58.36 34.82
C THR A 21 49.31 -59.18 36.06
N ASN A 22 48.32 -59.60 36.87
CA ASN A 22 48.47 -60.56 37.97
C ASN A 22 49.50 -60.14 39.05
N ILE A 23 49.66 -58.82 39.25
CA ILE A 23 50.47 -58.26 40.33
C ILE A 23 49.68 -58.45 41.65
N PRO A 24 50.30 -58.95 42.74
CA PRO A 24 49.60 -59.29 43.98
C PRO A 24 49.23 -58.04 44.80
N LEU A 25 48.43 -57.14 44.23
CA LEU A 25 47.64 -56.20 45.02
C LEU A 25 46.41 -56.98 45.48
N SER A 26 46.28 -57.19 46.79
CA SER A 26 45.24 -58.05 47.38
C SER A 26 43.84 -57.80 46.78
N LEU A 27 43.07 -58.86 46.52
CA LEU A 27 41.66 -58.79 46.05
C LEU A 27 40.84 -57.75 46.84
N LYS A 28 41.15 -57.56 48.13
CA LYS A 28 40.57 -56.55 49.03
C LYS A 28 40.75 -55.09 48.55
N PHE A 29 41.87 -54.75 47.92
CA PHE A 29 42.13 -53.39 47.42
C PHE A 29 41.24 -53.03 46.22
N SER A 30 40.90 -54.00 45.37
CA SER A 30 39.98 -53.79 44.23
C SER A 30 38.57 -53.36 44.69
N TRP A 31 38.09 -53.89 45.82
CA TRP A 31 36.79 -53.52 46.40
C TRP A 31 36.76 -52.09 46.95
N LEU A 32 37.87 -51.59 47.49
CA LEU A 32 37.99 -50.21 47.97
C LEU A 32 37.88 -49.19 46.81
N ILE A 33 38.41 -49.54 45.64
CA ILE A 33 38.37 -48.66 44.46
C ILE A 33 36.97 -48.62 43.85
N ASN A 34 36.32 -49.78 43.78
CA ASN A 34 34.92 -49.85 43.35
C ASN A 34 33.99 -49.01 44.26
N LEU A 35 34.31 -48.87 45.56
CA LEU A 35 33.58 -47.95 46.46
C LEU A 35 33.72 -46.47 46.03
N LEU A 36 34.91 -46.04 45.59
CA LEU A 36 35.11 -44.67 45.06
C LEU A 36 34.28 -44.42 43.80
N PHE A 37 34.12 -45.44 42.95
CA PHE A 37 33.29 -45.35 41.74
C PHE A 37 31.81 -45.17 42.07
N LEU A 38 31.30 -45.89 43.08
CA LEU A 38 29.92 -45.76 43.53
C LEU A 38 29.63 -44.36 44.09
N ILE A 39 30.58 -43.76 44.82
CA ILE A 39 30.47 -42.38 45.31
C ILE A 39 30.41 -41.38 44.15
N GLU A 40 31.23 -41.57 43.11
CA GLU A 40 31.23 -40.70 41.93
C GLU A 40 29.93 -40.83 41.12
N ILE A 41 29.40 -42.05 40.95
CA ILE A 41 28.09 -42.29 40.31
C ILE A 41 26.99 -41.57 41.11
N SER A 42 26.94 -41.76 42.42
CA SER A 42 25.94 -41.10 43.28
C SER A 42 26.04 -39.59 43.18
N ARG A 43 27.26 -39.03 43.15
CA ARG A 43 27.47 -37.59 42.95
C ARG A 43 26.91 -37.08 41.62
N ILE A 44 27.14 -37.81 40.53
CA ILE A 44 26.63 -37.44 39.20
C ILE A 44 25.10 -37.49 39.18
N LEU A 45 24.51 -38.57 39.71
CA LEU A 45 23.06 -38.75 39.75
C LEU A 45 22.38 -37.72 40.64
N ILE A 46 22.90 -37.47 41.84
CA ILE A 46 22.44 -36.41 42.75
C ILE A 46 22.53 -35.04 42.05
N SER A 47 23.65 -34.73 41.38
CA SER A 47 23.76 -33.47 40.61
C SER A 47 22.72 -33.37 39.50
N GLY A 48 22.39 -34.49 38.83
CA GLY A 48 21.34 -34.54 37.81
C GLY A 48 19.95 -34.28 38.37
N VAL A 49 19.63 -34.86 39.53
CA VAL A 49 18.36 -34.62 40.24
C VAL A 49 18.26 -33.17 40.73
N LEU A 50 19.33 -32.63 41.33
CA LEU A 50 19.38 -31.23 41.79
C LEU A 50 19.24 -30.23 40.64
N LYS A 51 19.74 -30.58 39.45
CA LYS A 51 19.55 -29.82 38.20
C LYS A 51 18.17 -30.03 37.56
N LYS A 52 17.23 -30.68 38.26
CA LYS A 52 15.87 -30.99 37.81
C LYS A 52 15.84 -31.69 36.45
N LYS A 53 16.86 -32.51 36.14
CA LYS A 53 16.82 -33.32 34.92
C LYS A 53 15.71 -34.35 35.03
N THR A 54 14.93 -34.43 33.96
CA THR A 54 13.76 -35.31 33.82
C THR A 54 14.23 -36.75 34.05
N GLY A 55 13.60 -37.48 34.99
CA GLY A 55 13.81 -38.93 35.17
C GLY A 55 15.08 -39.36 35.91
N PHE A 56 15.99 -38.44 36.24
CA PHE A 56 17.23 -38.75 36.95
C PHE A 56 17.03 -39.31 38.36
N TRP A 57 15.87 -39.04 38.97
CA TRP A 57 15.52 -39.57 40.29
C TRP A 57 15.31 -41.10 40.25
N ILE A 58 14.83 -41.65 39.13
CA ILE A 58 14.69 -43.09 38.91
C ILE A 58 16.08 -43.76 38.91
N LEU A 59 17.02 -43.16 38.18
CA LEU A 59 18.41 -43.61 38.13
C LEU A 59 19.08 -43.55 39.52
N LEU A 60 18.82 -42.48 40.28
CA LEU A 60 19.34 -42.32 41.63
C LEU A 60 18.83 -43.41 42.59
N ILE A 61 17.53 -43.68 42.59
CA ILE A 61 16.92 -44.74 43.43
C ILE A 61 17.50 -46.11 43.06
N GLY A 62 17.57 -46.44 41.77
CA GLY A 62 18.13 -47.73 41.33
C GLY A 62 19.61 -47.88 41.70
N SER A 63 20.41 -46.81 41.57
CA SER A 63 21.81 -46.80 41.99
C SER A 63 21.97 -46.98 43.51
N LEU A 64 21.11 -46.38 44.34
CA LEU A 64 21.16 -46.55 45.80
C LEU A 64 20.83 -47.97 46.25
N ILE A 65 19.87 -48.63 45.59
CA ILE A 65 19.53 -50.04 45.85
C ILE A 65 20.74 -50.94 45.56
N GLN A 66 21.41 -50.71 44.44
CA GLN A 66 22.60 -51.48 44.05
C GLN A 66 23.78 -51.24 44.99
N GLN A 67 23.99 -50.00 45.42
CA GLN A 67 25.06 -49.62 46.35
C GLN A 67 24.88 -50.25 47.73
N THR A 68 23.64 -50.36 48.21
CA THR A 68 23.33 -51.05 49.47
C THR A 68 23.75 -52.52 49.40
N GLY A 69 23.43 -53.21 48.30
CA GLY A 69 23.84 -54.61 48.09
C GLY A 69 25.36 -54.79 48.04
N TYR A 70 26.05 -53.90 47.32
CA TYR A 70 27.50 -53.89 47.26
C TYR A 70 28.16 -53.60 48.61
N PHE A 71 27.59 -52.68 49.40
CA PHE A 71 28.11 -52.33 50.72
C PHE A 71 28.04 -53.50 51.70
N ILE A 72 26.91 -54.23 51.74
CA ILE A 72 26.76 -55.45 52.55
C ILE A 72 27.83 -56.48 52.20
N PHE A 73 28.09 -56.67 50.90
CA PHE A 73 29.09 -57.60 50.42
C PHE A 73 30.53 -57.22 50.84
N VAL A 74 30.88 -55.93 50.77
CA VAL A 74 32.21 -55.46 51.20
C VAL A 74 32.43 -55.70 52.70
N LEU A 75 31.42 -55.51 53.54
CA LEU A 75 31.53 -55.77 54.98
C LEU A 75 31.89 -57.24 55.29
N ASP A 76 31.32 -58.18 54.53
CA ASP A 76 31.55 -59.62 54.68
C ASP A 76 32.97 -60.03 54.23
N ILE A 77 33.46 -59.53 53.09
CA ILE A 77 34.82 -59.80 52.57
C ILE A 77 35.93 -59.37 53.53
N PHE A 78 35.72 -58.26 54.24
CA PHE A 78 36.71 -57.73 55.17
C PHE A 78 36.64 -58.40 56.55
N SER A 79 35.71 -59.35 56.75
CA SER A 79 35.50 -60.06 58.02
C SER A 79 35.27 -59.10 59.19
N LEU A 80 34.64 -57.95 58.91
CA LEU A 80 34.30 -56.94 59.91
C LEU A 80 33.22 -57.44 60.88
N PHE A 81 32.46 -58.46 60.46
CA PHE A 81 31.41 -59.14 61.22
C PHE A 81 31.52 -60.66 60.98
N PRO A 82 31.00 -61.52 61.88
CA PRO A 82 30.91 -62.96 61.61
C PRO A 82 30.18 -63.22 60.30
N PRO A 83 30.57 -64.22 59.50
CA PRO A 83 29.97 -64.45 58.18
C PRO A 83 28.47 -64.72 58.34
N ILE A 84 27.67 -63.79 57.83
CA ILE A 84 26.21 -63.86 57.89
C ILE A 84 25.69 -64.76 56.75
N MET A 85 26.51 -64.97 55.72
CA MET A 85 26.13 -65.60 54.46
C MET A 85 27.07 -66.74 54.05
N THR A 86 26.53 -67.64 53.23
CA THR A 86 27.29 -68.69 52.54
C THR A 86 27.96 -68.15 51.28
N ARG A 87 29.01 -68.83 50.80
CA ARG A 87 29.71 -68.48 49.54
C ARG A 87 28.79 -68.33 48.33
N ALA A 88 27.71 -69.12 48.26
CA ALA A 88 26.74 -69.00 47.18
C ALA A 88 25.91 -67.70 47.26
N GLN A 89 25.57 -67.25 48.47
CA GLN A 89 24.84 -66.00 48.71
C GLN A 89 25.71 -64.77 48.41
N GLU A 90 27.01 -64.83 48.69
CA GLU A 90 28.00 -63.80 48.32
C GLU A 90 28.02 -63.55 46.80
N ILE A 91 28.06 -64.62 45.98
CA ILE A 91 28.07 -64.51 44.51
C ILE A 91 26.78 -63.88 44.00
N LEU A 92 25.63 -64.26 44.55
CA LEU A 92 24.33 -63.70 44.16
C LEU A 92 24.26 -62.19 44.47
N LEU A 93 24.81 -61.74 45.59
CA LEU A 93 24.87 -60.31 45.95
C LEU A 93 25.72 -59.48 44.98
N ILE A 94 26.66 -60.08 44.25
CA ILE A 94 27.43 -59.38 43.21
C ILE A 94 26.64 -59.31 41.91
N VAL A 95 26.05 -60.43 41.49
CA VAL A 95 25.45 -60.57 40.16
C VAL A 95 24.10 -59.83 40.05
N PHE A 96 23.26 -59.90 41.08
CA PHE A 96 21.92 -59.30 41.03
C PHE A 96 21.92 -57.76 40.88
N PRO A 97 22.76 -56.99 41.61
CA PRO A 97 22.83 -55.54 41.42
C PRO A 97 23.28 -55.13 40.02
N GLN A 98 24.14 -55.92 39.37
CA GLN A 98 24.62 -55.64 38.00
C GLN A 98 23.49 -55.77 36.97
N LEU A 99 22.57 -56.71 37.19
CA LEU A 99 21.35 -56.85 36.36
C LEU A 99 20.33 -55.72 36.64
N GLY A 100 20.40 -55.08 37.80
CA GLY A 100 19.57 -53.93 38.13
C GLY A 100 19.89 -52.67 37.31
N VAL A 101 21.12 -52.54 36.80
CA VAL A 101 21.54 -51.35 36.03
C VAL A 101 20.79 -51.26 34.70
N PRO A 102 20.77 -52.30 33.83
CA PRO A 102 19.94 -52.30 32.63
C PRO A 102 18.46 -52.07 32.93
N LEU A 103 17.92 -52.65 34.01
CA LEU A 103 16.51 -52.51 34.37
C LEU A 103 16.16 -51.07 34.77
N THR A 104 16.99 -50.43 35.58
CA THR A 104 16.80 -49.04 36.02
C THR A 104 16.89 -48.10 34.81
N TYR A 105 17.83 -48.35 33.91
CA TYR A 105 17.98 -47.58 32.69
C TYR A 105 16.79 -47.77 31.73
N ALA A 106 16.31 -49.00 31.56
CA ALA A 106 15.11 -49.29 30.78
C ALA A 106 13.87 -48.58 31.35
N LEU A 107 13.71 -48.55 32.67
CA LEU A 107 12.61 -47.85 33.33
C LEU A 107 12.69 -46.33 33.13
N HIS A 108 13.90 -45.76 33.23
CA HIS A 108 14.14 -44.35 32.94
C HIS A 108 13.78 -43.98 31.50
N LEU A 109 14.27 -44.75 30.51
CA LEU A 109 13.96 -44.55 29.10
C LEU A 109 12.47 -44.70 28.79
N ALA A 110 11.80 -45.71 29.38
CA ALA A 110 10.38 -45.91 29.19
C ALA A 110 9.57 -44.70 29.68
N TRP A 111 9.96 -44.13 30.83
CA TRP A 111 9.32 -42.94 31.36
C TRP A 111 9.59 -41.69 30.50
N GLU A 112 10.83 -41.48 30.04
CA GLU A 112 11.16 -40.38 29.13
C GLU A 112 10.39 -40.49 27.80
N PHE A 113 10.34 -41.69 27.23
CA PHE A 113 9.59 -41.97 26.01
C PHE A 113 8.09 -41.71 26.19
N GLY A 114 7.51 -42.16 27.30
CA GLY A 114 6.10 -41.91 27.62
C GLY A 114 5.77 -40.42 27.73
N LYS A 115 6.64 -39.64 28.39
CA LYS A 115 6.50 -38.19 28.50
C LYS A 115 6.63 -37.53 27.12
N ALA A 116 7.68 -37.85 26.36
CA ALA A 116 7.92 -37.29 25.04
C ALA A 116 6.76 -37.57 24.07
N ASN A 117 6.21 -38.79 24.08
CA ASN A 117 5.07 -39.15 23.24
C ASN A 117 3.79 -38.39 23.64
N LYS A 118 3.56 -38.18 24.94
CA LYS A 118 2.44 -37.35 25.42
C LYS A 118 2.58 -35.89 24.98
N ASP A 119 3.77 -35.31 25.14
CA ASP A 119 4.06 -33.93 24.74
C ASP A 119 3.91 -33.76 23.22
N LEU A 120 4.40 -34.72 22.42
CA LEU A 120 4.23 -34.72 20.98
C LEU A 120 2.76 -34.79 20.55
N ARG A 121 1.96 -35.65 21.19
CA ARG A 121 0.51 -35.71 20.93
C ARG A 121 -0.17 -34.38 21.21
N PHE A 122 0.20 -33.71 22.29
CA PHE A 122 -0.35 -32.39 22.62
C PHE A 122 0.03 -31.34 21.56
N GLN A 123 1.30 -31.31 21.15
CA GLN A 123 1.76 -30.41 20.08
C GLN A 123 1.06 -30.68 18.74
N LEU A 124 0.87 -31.95 18.39
CA LEU A 124 0.17 -32.33 17.15
C LEU A 124 -1.29 -31.85 17.14
N VAL A 125 -1.99 -31.93 18.27
CA VAL A 125 -3.35 -31.39 18.38
C VAL A 125 -3.33 -29.88 18.18
N HIS A 126 -2.42 -29.18 18.84
CA HIS A 126 -2.31 -27.73 18.72
C HIS A 126 -1.96 -27.27 17.29
N VAL A 127 -1.05 -27.96 16.62
CA VAL A 127 -0.69 -27.67 15.21
C VAL A 127 -1.88 -27.92 14.28
N LYS A 128 -2.64 -28.99 14.49
CA LYS A 128 -3.85 -29.26 13.69
C LYS A 128 -4.92 -28.20 13.90
N GLU A 129 -5.13 -27.79 15.15
CA GLU A 129 -6.08 -26.73 15.48
C GLU A 129 -5.66 -25.40 14.85
N LEU A 130 -4.40 -25.00 15.02
CA LEU A 130 -3.86 -23.77 14.44
C LEU A 130 -3.93 -23.80 12.90
N SER A 131 -3.60 -24.93 12.28
CA SER A 131 -3.72 -25.08 10.83
C SER A 131 -5.17 -24.95 10.35
N ALA A 132 -6.14 -25.47 11.12
CA ALA A 132 -7.56 -25.35 10.79
C ALA A 132 -8.07 -23.91 10.94
N THR A 133 -7.61 -23.16 11.96
CA THR A 133 -7.97 -21.76 12.13
C THR A 133 -7.34 -20.87 11.07
N THR A 134 -6.06 -21.08 10.73
CA THR A 134 -5.39 -20.36 9.64
C THR A 134 -6.09 -20.60 8.29
N LEU A 135 -6.52 -21.83 8.01
CA LEU A 135 -7.26 -22.14 6.78
C LEU A 135 -8.60 -21.39 6.72
N ARG A 136 -9.35 -21.35 7.83
CA ARG A 136 -10.61 -20.59 7.91
C ARG A 136 -10.38 -19.09 7.72
N GLN A 137 -9.36 -18.53 8.37
CA GLN A 137 -9.01 -17.12 8.21
C GLN A 137 -8.64 -16.78 6.76
N GLU A 138 -7.91 -17.66 6.08
CA GLU A 138 -7.60 -17.45 4.66
C GLU A 138 -8.86 -17.53 3.80
N GLN A 139 -9.77 -18.47 4.05
CA GLN A 139 -11.06 -18.55 3.34
C GLN A 139 -11.92 -17.30 3.55
N GLU A 140 -12.11 -16.85 4.80
CA GLU A 140 -12.86 -15.63 5.12
C GLU A 140 -12.23 -14.40 4.44
N LYS A 141 -10.90 -14.30 4.44
CA LYS A 141 -10.20 -13.21 3.75
C LYS A 141 -10.43 -13.25 2.24
N GLN A 142 -10.40 -14.43 1.62
CA GLN A 142 -10.68 -14.57 0.17
C GLN A 142 -12.13 -14.19 -0.16
N GLU A 143 -13.09 -14.57 0.69
CA GLU A 143 -14.49 -14.17 0.54
C GLU A 143 -14.65 -12.64 0.63
N ILE A 144 -14.04 -12.01 1.64
CA ILE A 144 -14.05 -10.55 1.80
C ILE A 144 -13.40 -9.86 0.61
N LEU A 145 -12.26 -10.36 0.13
CA LEU A 145 -11.58 -9.80 -1.05
C LEU A 145 -12.45 -9.91 -2.31
N THR A 146 -13.16 -11.03 -2.48
CA THR A 146 -14.08 -11.22 -3.60
C THR A 146 -15.24 -10.23 -3.52
N GLN A 147 -15.87 -10.10 -2.36
CA GLN A 147 -16.95 -9.12 -2.14
C GLN A 147 -16.49 -7.67 -2.35
N GLN A 148 -15.28 -7.33 -1.90
CA GLN A 148 -14.70 -6.00 -2.12
C GLN A 148 -14.42 -5.75 -3.60
N LYS A 149 -13.93 -6.76 -4.32
CA LYS A 149 -13.69 -6.69 -5.75
C LYS A 149 -14.99 -6.47 -6.52
N ASP A 150 -16.04 -7.25 -6.24
CA ASP A 150 -17.34 -7.13 -6.92
C ASP A 150 -17.95 -5.73 -6.68
N LYS A 151 -17.93 -5.26 -5.43
CA LYS A 151 -18.40 -3.91 -5.09
C LYS A 151 -17.58 -2.82 -5.80
N LEU A 152 -16.27 -3.00 -5.94
CA LEU A 152 -15.41 -2.07 -6.64
C LEU A 152 -15.70 -2.06 -8.14
N GLU A 153 -15.92 -3.23 -8.75
CA GLU A 153 -16.31 -3.34 -10.16
C GLU A 153 -17.66 -2.66 -10.44
N ASP A 154 -18.64 -2.81 -9.55
CA ASP A 154 -19.92 -2.10 -9.63
C ASP A 154 -19.73 -0.58 -9.55
N MET A 155 -18.98 -0.09 -8.55
CA MET A 155 -18.69 1.34 -8.40
C MET A 155 -17.95 1.91 -9.61
N VAL A 156 -16.96 1.20 -10.15
CA VAL A 156 -16.22 1.62 -11.34
C VAL A 156 -17.16 1.68 -12.54
N THR A 157 -18.03 0.70 -12.71
CA THR A 157 -19.00 0.66 -13.80
C THR A 157 -19.97 1.84 -13.73
N ASP A 158 -20.51 2.13 -12.54
CA ASP A 158 -21.43 3.24 -12.34
C ASP A 158 -20.76 4.59 -12.56
N ARG A 159 -19.54 4.79 -12.03
CA ARG A 159 -18.77 6.02 -12.24
C ARG A 159 -18.36 6.20 -13.69
N THR A 160 -18.07 5.11 -14.40
CA THR A 160 -17.75 5.17 -15.84
C THR A 160 -18.98 5.59 -16.65
N LYS A 161 -20.17 5.07 -16.33
CA LYS A 161 -21.44 5.50 -16.95
C LYS A 161 -21.73 6.97 -16.67
N GLU A 162 -21.58 7.40 -15.42
CA GLU A 162 -21.78 8.80 -15.03
C GLU A 162 -20.83 9.74 -15.78
N LEU A 163 -19.53 9.43 -15.82
CA LEU A 163 -18.53 10.20 -16.56
C LEU A 163 -18.82 10.25 -18.05
N SER A 164 -19.24 9.13 -18.66
CA SER A 164 -19.61 9.10 -20.07
C SER A 164 -20.78 10.04 -20.36
N LYS A 165 -21.81 10.04 -19.50
CA LYS A 165 -22.97 10.92 -19.64
C LYS A 165 -22.60 12.40 -19.47
N GLN A 166 -21.76 12.70 -18.47
CA GLN A 166 -21.24 14.06 -18.24
C GLN A 166 -20.42 14.55 -19.44
N LYS A 167 -19.58 13.68 -20.01
CA LYS A 167 -18.80 13.99 -21.20
C LYS A 167 -19.69 14.31 -22.40
N GLU A 168 -20.71 13.49 -22.67
CA GLU A 168 -21.67 13.73 -23.76
C GLU A 168 -22.42 15.06 -23.57
N THR A 169 -22.85 15.35 -22.33
CA THR A 169 -23.53 16.62 -22.00
C THR A 169 -22.61 17.81 -22.23
N LEU A 170 -21.33 17.69 -21.86
CA LEU A 170 -20.33 18.74 -22.05
C LEU A 170 -20.03 18.97 -23.54
N GLU A 171 -19.91 17.90 -24.33
CA GLU A 171 -19.68 17.98 -25.78
C GLU A 171 -20.86 18.67 -26.50
N ASN A 172 -22.09 18.34 -26.11
CA ASN A 172 -23.29 19.00 -26.62
C ASN A 172 -23.32 20.49 -26.24
N THR A 173 -23.11 20.80 -24.96
CA THR A 173 -23.07 22.19 -24.46
C THR A 173 -22.01 23.03 -25.18
N LEU A 174 -20.83 22.44 -25.45
CA LEU A 174 -19.75 23.11 -26.15
C LEU A 174 -20.10 23.36 -27.62
N THR A 175 -20.80 22.43 -28.25
CA THR A 175 -21.30 22.57 -29.63
C THR A 175 -22.34 23.69 -29.71
N ASP A 176 -23.29 23.71 -28.79
CA ASP A 176 -24.32 24.76 -28.70
C ASP A 176 -23.67 26.13 -28.48
N LEU A 177 -22.72 26.23 -27.54
CA LEU A 177 -22.01 27.47 -27.25
C LEU A 177 -21.29 28.02 -28.49
N LYS A 178 -20.60 27.14 -29.25
CA LYS A 178 -19.94 27.53 -30.50
C LYS A 178 -20.93 28.01 -31.55
N SER A 179 -22.08 27.34 -31.67
CA SER A 179 -23.15 27.73 -32.59
C SER A 179 -23.71 29.12 -32.23
N THR A 180 -24.05 29.34 -30.96
CA THR A 180 -24.52 30.64 -30.46
C THR A 180 -23.48 31.73 -30.65
N GLN A 181 -22.19 31.46 -30.37
CA GLN A 181 -21.12 32.42 -30.61
C GLN A 181 -21.02 32.82 -32.08
N SER A 182 -21.13 31.86 -33.00
CA SER A 182 -21.13 32.14 -34.44
C SER A 182 -22.33 33.01 -34.86
N GLN A 183 -23.51 32.75 -34.30
CA GLN A 183 -24.71 33.55 -34.54
C GLN A 183 -24.55 34.99 -34.01
N LEU A 184 -23.98 35.15 -32.81
CA LEU A 184 -23.71 36.47 -32.22
C LEU A 184 -22.74 37.28 -33.08
N ILE A 185 -21.64 36.66 -33.53
CA ILE A 185 -20.67 37.31 -34.44
C ILE A 185 -21.35 37.76 -35.73
N GLN A 186 -22.23 36.93 -36.31
CA GLN A 186 -22.96 37.29 -37.51
C GLN A 186 -23.96 38.43 -37.26
N SER A 187 -24.66 38.40 -36.13
CA SER A 187 -25.60 39.47 -35.73
C SER A 187 -24.87 40.79 -35.53
N GLU A 188 -23.69 40.78 -34.90
CA GLU A 188 -22.87 41.97 -34.68
C GLU A 188 -22.35 42.53 -36.01
N LYS A 189 -21.91 41.67 -36.93
CA LYS A 189 -21.52 42.09 -38.29
C LYS A 189 -22.67 42.76 -39.04
N MET A 190 -23.88 42.20 -38.95
CA MET A 190 -25.06 42.78 -39.61
C MET A 190 -25.48 44.10 -38.96
N ALA A 191 -25.40 44.20 -37.64
CA ALA A 191 -25.66 45.45 -36.93
C ALA A 191 -24.67 46.55 -37.32
N SER A 192 -23.37 46.24 -37.31
CA SER A 192 -22.31 47.17 -37.72
C SER A 192 -22.46 47.58 -39.19
N LEU A 193 -22.81 46.64 -40.08
CA LEU A 193 -23.08 46.94 -41.48
C LEU A 193 -24.32 47.85 -41.63
N GLY A 194 -25.37 47.61 -40.85
CA GLY A 194 -26.57 48.45 -40.80
C GLY A 194 -26.27 49.86 -40.30
N GLU A 195 -25.49 49.99 -39.23
CA GLU A 195 -25.06 51.27 -38.68
C GLU A 195 -24.20 52.04 -39.70
N LEU A 196 -23.23 51.37 -40.33
CA LEU A 196 -22.41 51.98 -41.38
C LEU A 196 -23.27 52.41 -42.58
N THR A 197 -24.22 51.58 -43.01
CA THR A 197 -25.12 51.89 -44.12
C THR A 197 -26.01 53.09 -43.80
N ALA A 198 -26.55 53.16 -42.57
CA ALA A 198 -27.34 54.29 -42.11
C ALA A 198 -26.51 55.58 -42.00
N GLY A 199 -25.25 55.48 -41.54
CA GLY A 199 -24.30 56.58 -41.53
C GLY A 199 -24.00 57.11 -42.92
N ILE A 200 -23.68 56.21 -43.88
CA ILE A 200 -23.47 56.55 -45.29
C ILE A 200 -24.72 57.22 -45.88
N ALA A 201 -25.91 56.65 -45.65
CA ALA A 201 -27.16 57.22 -46.13
C ALA A 201 -27.39 58.64 -45.59
N HIS A 202 -27.14 58.86 -44.29
CA HIS A 202 -27.24 60.17 -43.66
C HIS A 202 -26.21 61.17 -44.24
N GLU A 203 -24.98 60.73 -44.48
CA GLU A 203 -23.95 61.57 -45.09
C GLU A 203 -24.25 61.93 -46.55
N ILE A 204 -24.92 61.06 -47.32
CA ILE A 204 -25.40 61.34 -48.70
C ILE A 204 -26.61 62.29 -48.68
N GLN A 205 -27.51 62.14 -47.71
CA GLN A 205 -28.72 62.96 -47.63
C GLN A 205 -28.38 64.44 -47.41
N ASN A 206 -27.32 64.73 -46.66
CA ASN A 206 -26.84 66.09 -46.41
C ASN A 206 -26.57 66.91 -47.69
N PRO A 207 -25.67 66.51 -48.61
CA PRO A 207 -25.45 67.21 -49.88
C PRO A 207 -26.69 67.23 -50.78
N LEU A 208 -27.52 66.18 -50.79
CA LEU A 208 -28.76 66.18 -51.58
C LEU A 208 -29.75 67.26 -51.11
N ASN A 209 -29.87 67.48 -49.80
CA ASN A 209 -30.68 68.57 -49.27
C ASN A 209 -30.16 69.94 -49.73
N PHE A 210 -28.84 70.15 -49.76
CA PHE A 210 -28.26 71.38 -50.31
C PHE A 210 -28.56 71.55 -51.79
N VAL A 211 -28.42 70.48 -52.59
CA VAL A 211 -28.76 70.48 -54.02
C VAL A 211 -30.22 70.88 -54.25
N ASN A 212 -31.16 70.28 -53.50
CA ASN A 212 -32.58 70.61 -53.62
C ASN A 212 -32.87 72.06 -53.22
N ASN A 213 -32.37 72.53 -52.07
CA ASN A 213 -32.60 73.89 -51.59
C ASN A 213 -32.08 74.94 -52.57
N PHE A 214 -30.84 74.81 -53.06
CA PHE A 214 -30.29 75.76 -54.03
C PHE A 214 -31.01 75.69 -55.38
N SER A 215 -31.52 74.52 -55.78
CA SER A 215 -32.29 74.38 -57.02
C SER A 215 -33.65 75.07 -56.91
N GLU A 216 -34.30 74.98 -55.76
CA GLU A 216 -35.59 75.65 -55.48
C GLU A 216 -35.41 77.17 -55.46
N VAL A 217 -34.44 77.68 -54.70
CA VAL A 217 -34.12 79.11 -54.65
C VAL A 217 -33.74 79.65 -56.05
N SER A 218 -32.97 78.89 -56.82
CA SER A 218 -32.64 79.28 -58.20
C SER A 218 -33.88 79.35 -59.09
N ASN A 219 -34.88 78.47 -58.90
CA ASN A 219 -36.13 78.53 -59.64
C ASN A 219 -36.96 79.76 -59.26
N GLU A 220 -37.02 80.13 -57.98
CA GLU A 220 -37.67 81.36 -57.51
C GLU A 220 -37.01 82.60 -58.12
N MET A 221 -35.68 82.68 -58.07
CA MET A 221 -34.88 83.74 -58.71
C MET A 221 -35.14 83.84 -60.23
N ILE A 222 -35.22 82.71 -60.94
CA ILE A 222 -35.58 82.69 -62.37
C ILE A 222 -37.00 83.24 -62.59
N GLN A 223 -37.93 82.93 -61.69
CA GLN A 223 -39.30 83.41 -61.76
C GLN A 223 -39.37 84.92 -61.52
N GLU A 224 -38.61 85.47 -60.58
CA GLU A 224 -38.47 86.92 -60.35
C GLU A 224 -37.93 87.64 -61.59
N ILE A 225 -36.88 87.10 -62.24
CA ILE A 225 -36.37 87.67 -63.51
C ILE A 225 -37.45 87.63 -64.59
N LYS A 226 -38.21 86.53 -64.70
CA LYS A 226 -39.30 86.43 -65.70
C LYS A 226 -40.37 87.48 -65.45
N GLU A 227 -40.76 87.70 -64.20
CA GLU A 227 -41.75 88.70 -63.80
C GLU A 227 -41.23 90.13 -64.09
N GLU A 228 -39.99 90.43 -63.74
CA GLU A 228 -39.37 91.73 -64.03
C GLU A 228 -39.34 92.02 -65.54
N ARG A 229 -39.07 90.99 -66.36
CA ARG A 229 -39.09 91.10 -67.82
C ARG A 229 -40.47 91.31 -68.43
N THR A 230 -41.56 91.12 -67.69
CA THR A 230 -42.92 91.47 -68.15
C THR A 230 -43.24 92.96 -68.01
N LYS A 231 -42.46 93.72 -67.22
CA LYS A 231 -42.62 95.17 -67.07
C LYS A 231 -42.20 95.93 -68.33
N ASN A 232 -42.71 97.17 -68.48
CA ASN A 232 -42.31 98.10 -69.53
C ASN A 232 -40.81 98.40 -69.42
N LYS A 233 -40.13 98.63 -70.56
CA LYS A 233 -38.66 98.81 -70.61
C LYS A 233 -38.12 99.92 -69.70
N GLU A 234 -38.93 100.95 -69.44
CA GLU A 234 -38.56 102.10 -68.59
C GLU A 234 -38.68 101.79 -67.08
N ASP A 235 -39.42 100.74 -66.70
CA ASP A 235 -39.69 100.33 -65.31
C ASP A 235 -38.91 99.07 -64.87
N ARG A 236 -38.02 98.56 -65.74
CA ARG A 236 -37.20 97.38 -65.45
C ARG A 236 -35.98 97.76 -64.65
N ASP A 237 -35.73 97.02 -63.58
CA ASP A 237 -34.44 97.07 -62.92
C ASP A 237 -33.47 96.08 -63.58
N GLU A 238 -32.68 96.57 -64.54
CA GLU A 238 -31.66 95.75 -65.23
C GLU A 238 -30.52 95.35 -64.29
N VAL A 239 -30.20 96.17 -63.28
CA VAL A 239 -29.14 95.89 -62.29
C VAL A 239 -29.57 94.73 -61.39
N MET A 240 -30.82 94.75 -60.91
CA MET A 240 -31.39 93.64 -60.12
C MET A 240 -31.42 92.33 -60.93
N GLN A 241 -31.72 92.35 -62.23
CA GLN A 241 -31.69 91.15 -63.06
C GLN A 241 -30.28 90.55 -63.18
N ASP A 242 -29.26 91.39 -63.36
CA ASP A 242 -27.88 90.93 -63.43
C ASP A 242 -27.37 90.39 -62.09
N GLU A 243 -27.77 91.01 -60.96
CA GLU A 243 -27.49 90.50 -59.61
C GLU A 243 -28.14 89.12 -59.36
N ILE A 244 -29.41 88.95 -59.73
CA ILE A 244 -30.11 87.66 -59.60
C ILE A 244 -29.47 86.59 -60.49
N LEU A 245 -29.04 86.93 -61.71
CA LEU A 245 -28.33 86.01 -62.60
C LEU A 245 -26.98 85.57 -62.03
N ASP A 246 -26.24 86.48 -61.40
CA ASP A 246 -24.98 86.16 -60.70
C ASP A 246 -25.24 85.24 -59.50
N ASP A 247 -26.30 85.47 -58.73
CA ASP A 247 -26.68 84.61 -57.61
C ASP A 247 -27.17 83.23 -58.05
N ILE A 248 -27.89 83.12 -59.18
CA ILE A 248 -28.22 81.83 -59.81
C ILE A 248 -26.93 81.11 -60.21
N SER A 249 -25.94 81.81 -60.80
CA SER A 249 -24.66 81.21 -61.17
C SER A 249 -23.93 80.65 -59.94
N LYS A 250 -23.87 81.40 -58.84
CA LYS A 250 -23.30 80.94 -57.57
C LYS A 250 -24.06 79.74 -56.99
N ASN A 251 -25.39 79.72 -57.09
CA ASN A 251 -26.19 78.59 -56.65
C ASN A 251 -25.91 77.33 -57.48
N LEU A 252 -25.74 77.45 -58.79
CA LEU A 252 -25.35 76.34 -59.67
C LEU A 252 -23.96 75.79 -59.33
N GLU A 253 -22.99 76.65 -59.00
CA GLU A 253 -21.68 76.22 -58.50
C GLU A 253 -21.80 75.44 -57.19
N LYS A 254 -22.62 75.90 -56.25
CA LYS A 254 -22.88 75.19 -54.99
C LYS A 254 -23.59 73.85 -55.21
N ILE A 255 -24.57 73.79 -56.11
CA ILE A 255 -25.23 72.54 -56.51
C ILE A 255 -24.20 71.55 -57.06
N ASN A 256 -23.32 71.99 -57.95
CA ASN A 256 -22.27 71.14 -58.51
C ASN A 256 -21.31 70.62 -57.42
N LEU A 257 -20.86 71.51 -56.52
CA LEU A 257 -20.00 71.15 -55.40
C LEU A 257 -20.64 70.10 -54.48
N HIS A 258 -21.88 70.32 -54.06
CA HIS A 258 -22.60 69.39 -53.19
C HIS A 258 -22.94 68.07 -53.91
N GLY A 259 -23.30 68.12 -55.20
CA GLY A 259 -23.52 66.92 -56.01
C GLY A 259 -22.26 66.06 -56.13
N ASN A 260 -21.10 66.67 -56.40
CA ASN A 260 -19.82 65.96 -56.43
C ASN A 260 -19.47 65.36 -55.07
N ARG A 261 -19.77 66.07 -53.97
CA ARG A 261 -19.59 65.56 -52.61
C ARG A 261 -20.49 64.34 -52.33
N ALA A 262 -21.74 64.35 -52.79
CA ALA A 262 -22.62 63.19 -52.67
C ALA A 262 -22.05 61.98 -53.43
N SER A 263 -21.55 62.22 -54.64
CA SER A 263 -20.95 61.17 -55.48
C SER A 263 -19.64 60.60 -54.91
N SER A 264 -18.93 61.31 -54.04
CA SER A 264 -17.69 60.82 -53.43
C SER A 264 -17.90 60.00 -52.15
N ILE A 265 -19.12 59.96 -51.61
CA ILE A 265 -19.45 59.22 -50.38
C ILE A 265 -19.78 57.75 -50.69
N VAL A 266 -20.26 57.46 -51.92
CA VAL A 266 -20.60 56.12 -52.42
C VAL A 266 -19.45 55.56 -53.24
#